data_AF-A0A8H5FQX2-F1
#
_entry.id   AF-A0A8H5FQX2-F1
#
_cell.length_a   1.000
_cell.length_b   1.000
_cell.length_c   1.000
_cell.angle_alpha   90.00
_cell.angle_beta   90.00
_cell.angle_gamma   90.00
#
_symmetry.space_group_name_H-M   'P 1'
#
loop_
_entity.id
_entity.type
_entity.pdbx_description
1 polymer ?
#
loop_
_entity_poly.entity_id
_entity_poly.type
_entity_poly.pdbx_seq_one_letter_code
_entity_poly.pdbx_strand_id
1 'polypeptide(L)'
;MSFGRPPTINSGFKVTPPDRGSFPLDHYAECKEQMTLYMNCLNKNANTSEACRDLTKQYLDCRMRKGLMQKEEWASLGLSNVDKGPPGGDGSNRPANKI
;
A
#
# COMPACT_ATOMS: atom_id res chain seq x y z
N MET A 1 21.16 24.34 -42.43
CA MET A 1 21.87 23.86 -41.22
C MET A 1 21.60 24.82 -40.07
N SER A 2 21.26 24.30 -38.87
CA SER A 2 20.87 24.95 -37.58
C SER A 2 19.47 24.44 -37.17
N PHE A 3 19.29 23.16 -36.80
CA PHE A 3 19.74 22.47 -35.57
C PHE A 3 19.53 23.32 -34.31
N GLY A 4 18.45 23.08 -33.53
CA GLY A 4 18.52 23.45 -32.11
C GLY A 4 17.26 23.82 -31.31
N ARG A 5 16.01 23.70 -31.79
CA ARG A 5 14.84 23.90 -30.90
C ARG A 5 13.78 22.82 -31.09
N PRO A 6 13.69 21.82 -30.20
CA PRO A 6 12.56 20.89 -30.23
C PRO A 6 11.27 21.64 -29.88
N PRO A 7 10.16 21.39 -30.58
CA PRO A 7 8.86 21.82 -30.10
C PRO A 7 8.63 21.08 -28.78
N THR A 8 8.46 21.84 -27.70
CA THR A 8 7.99 21.34 -26.42
C THR A 8 6.69 20.59 -26.69
N ILE A 9 6.75 19.26 -26.71
CA ILE A 9 5.61 18.38 -26.73
C ILE A 9 5.03 18.41 -25.31
N ASN A 10 4.46 19.56 -24.94
CA ASN A 10 3.40 19.61 -23.92
C ASN A 10 2.13 19.05 -24.57
N SER A 11 2.20 17.83 -25.09
CA SER A 11 1.02 16.99 -25.26
C SER A 11 0.63 16.63 -23.84
N GLY A 12 -0.16 17.50 -23.21
CA GLY A 12 -0.71 17.28 -21.88
C GLY A 12 -1.20 15.85 -21.82
N PHE A 13 -0.51 15.03 -21.04
CA PHE A 13 -0.83 13.63 -20.82
C PHE A 13 -2.05 13.58 -19.91
N LYS A 14 -3.17 14.15 -20.36
CA LYS A 14 -4.49 13.89 -19.80
C LYS A 14 -4.84 12.49 -20.28
N VAL A 15 -4.41 11.52 -19.49
CA VAL A 15 -4.96 10.17 -19.51
C VAL A 15 -6.46 10.29 -19.32
N THR A 16 -7.20 10.16 -20.43
CA THR A 16 -8.63 9.94 -20.40
C THR A 16 -8.86 8.48 -19.99
N PRO A 17 -9.66 8.20 -18.94
CA PRO A 17 -10.12 6.84 -18.68
C PRO A 17 -10.81 6.30 -19.95
N PRO A 18 -10.55 5.05 -20.41
CA PRO A 18 -10.07 3.87 -19.69
C PRO A 18 -8.65 3.41 -20.07
N ASP A 19 -7.82 4.27 -20.69
CA ASP A 19 -6.53 3.87 -21.27
C ASP A 19 -5.50 3.33 -20.26
N ARG A 20 -5.71 3.58 -18.96
CA ARG A 20 -4.89 3.03 -17.87
C ARG A 20 -5.57 1.95 -17.03
N GLY A 21 -6.85 1.66 -17.29
CA GLY A 21 -7.70 0.86 -16.41
C GLY A 21 -7.83 1.47 -15.01
N SER A 22 -9.02 1.49 -14.42
CA SER A 22 -9.04 1.48 -12.96
C SER A 22 -8.50 0.11 -12.58
N PHE A 23 -7.22 0.05 -12.19
CA PHE A 23 -6.67 -1.20 -11.68
C PHE A 23 -7.67 -1.68 -10.61
N PRO A 24 -8.28 -2.87 -10.75
CA PRO A 24 -9.42 -3.29 -9.95
C PRO A 24 -8.95 -3.71 -8.55
N LEU A 25 -8.20 -2.83 -7.88
CA LEU A 25 -7.53 -3.10 -6.63
C LEU A 25 -8.54 -3.19 -5.46
N ASP A 26 -9.74 -2.63 -5.64
CA ASP A 26 -10.85 -2.72 -4.67
C ASP A 26 -12.17 -2.13 -5.24
N HIS A 27 -12.66 -2.62 -6.38
CA HIS A 27 -13.91 -2.10 -6.96
C HIS A 27 -15.14 -2.39 -6.08
N TYR A 28 -15.13 -3.53 -5.38
CA TYR A 28 -16.26 -4.00 -4.58
C TYR A 28 -16.08 -3.84 -3.07
N ALA A 29 -14.97 -3.23 -2.64
CA ALA A 29 -14.67 -2.98 -1.24
C ALA A 29 -14.82 -4.26 -0.36
N GLU A 30 -14.35 -5.41 -0.85
CA GLU A 30 -14.59 -6.72 -0.22
C GLU A 30 -13.99 -6.85 1.19
N CYS A 31 -12.93 -6.09 1.47
CA CYS A 31 -12.23 -6.08 2.76
C CYS A 31 -12.40 -4.75 3.53
N LYS A 32 -13.49 -4.01 3.27
CA LYS A 32 -13.75 -2.69 3.85
C LYS A 32 -13.92 -2.71 5.36
N GLU A 33 -14.47 -3.78 5.92
CA GLU A 33 -14.71 -3.89 7.36
C GLU A 33 -13.38 -3.90 8.13
N GLN A 34 -12.46 -4.78 7.75
CA GLN A 34 -11.13 -4.92 8.34
C GLN A 34 -10.30 -3.65 8.12
N MET A 35 -10.42 -3.04 6.93
CA MET A 35 -9.82 -1.72 6.66
C MET A 35 -10.32 -0.68 7.66
N THR A 36 -11.62 -0.60 7.87
CA THR A 36 -12.22 0.42 8.76
C THR A 36 -11.76 0.20 10.20
N LEU A 37 -11.69 -1.05 10.67
CA LEU A 37 -11.16 -1.39 11.99
C LEU A 37 -9.69 -0.96 12.14
N TYR A 38 -8.85 -1.25 11.13
CA TYR A 38 -7.45 -0.83 11.12
C TYR A 38 -7.31 0.70 11.15
N MET A 39 -8.06 1.42 10.31
CA MET A 39 -8.02 2.89 10.27
C MET A 39 -8.51 3.51 11.59
N ASN A 40 -9.54 2.93 12.20
CA ASN A 40 -10.01 3.35 13.52
C ASN A 40 -8.94 3.13 14.61
N CYS A 41 -8.19 2.03 14.52
CA CYS A 41 -7.08 1.78 15.43
C CYS A 41 -5.94 2.80 15.25
N LEU A 42 -5.56 3.10 14.00
CA LEU A 42 -4.55 4.14 13.73
C LEU A 42 -4.98 5.50 14.27
N ASN A 43 -6.24 5.89 14.04
CA ASN A 43 -6.77 7.16 14.53
C ASN A 43 -6.73 7.25 16.07
N LYS A 44 -6.98 6.14 16.78
CA LYS A 44 -6.92 6.10 18.25
C LYS A 44 -5.50 6.13 18.79
N ASN A 45 -4.54 5.56 18.07
CA ASN A 45 -3.16 5.41 18.50
C ASN A 45 -2.20 6.40 17.79
N ALA A 46 -2.69 7.56 17.37
CA ALA A 46 -1.90 8.61 16.72
C ALA A 46 -1.06 8.13 15.51
N ASN A 47 -1.64 7.28 14.66
CA ASN A 47 -1.01 6.65 13.49
C ASN A 47 0.15 5.70 13.80
N THR A 48 0.25 5.18 15.02
CA THR A 48 1.21 4.11 15.32
C THR A 48 0.68 2.77 14.79
N SER A 49 1.35 2.23 13.77
CA SER A 49 0.96 0.96 13.13
C SER A 49 1.25 -0.26 14.00
N GLU A 50 2.17 -0.13 14.96
CA GLU A 50 2.57 -1.19 15.88
C GLU A 50 1.43 -1.66 16.78
N ALA A 51 0.64 -0.73 17.32
CA ALA A 51 -0.52 -1.06 18.14
C ALA A 51 -1.64 -1.74 17.34
N CYS A 52 -1.58 -1.67 16.01
CA CYS A 52 -2.62 -2.13 15.10
C CYS A 52 -2.20 -3.32 14.24
N ARG A 53 -1.05 -3.96 14.51
CA ARG A 53 -0.51 -5.03 13.65
C ARG A 53 -1.45 -6.23 13.49
N ASP A 54 -2.20 -6.58 14.53
CA ASP A 54 -3.23 -7.63 14.46
C ASP A 54 -4.29 -7.34 13.41
N LEU A 55 -4.75 -6.09 13.36
CA LEU A 55 -5.76 -5.62 12.41
C LEU A 55 -5.17 -5.50 11.00
N THR A 56 -3.90 -5.10 10.89
CA THR A 56 -3.18 -5.10 9.60
C THR A 56 -3.07 -6.51 9.02
N LYS A 57 -2.73 -7.51 9.84
CA LYS A 57 -2.67 -8.92 9.43
C LYS A 57 -4.02 -9.40 8.89
N GLN A 58 -5.11 -9.13 9.61
CA GLN A 58 -6.47 -9.50 9.17
C GLN A 58 -6.88 -8.80 7.87
N TYR A 59 -6.54 -7.53 7.72
CA TYR A 59 -6.84 -6.78 6.49
C TYR A 59 -6.09 -7.36 5.29
N LEU A 60 -4.80 -7.66 5.44
CA LEU A 60 -3.99 -8.25 4.37
C LEU A 60 -4.38 -9.70 4.07
N ASP A 61 -4.74 -10.49 5.10
CA ASP A 61 -5.28 -11.86 4.92
C ASP A 61 -6.52 -11.85 4.04
N CYS A 62 -7.46 -10.92 4.30
CA CYS A 62 -8.66 -10.78 3.49
C CYS A 62 -8.31 -10.51 2.01
N ARG A 63 -7.37 -9.60 1.75
CA ARG A 63 -6.97 -9.26 0.37
C ARG A 63 -6.28 -10.44 -0.33
N MET A 64 -5.43 -11.18 0.37
CA MET A 64 -4.76 -12.37 -0.17
C MET A 64 -5.75 -13.51 -0.45
N ARG A 65 -6.75 -13.72 0.41
CA ARG A 65 -7.80 -14.75 0.24
C ARG A 65 -8.74 -14.44 -0.92
N LYS A 66 -9.01 -13.16 -1.17
CA LYS A 66 -9.86 -12.68 -2.25
C LYS A 66 -9.12 -12.51 -3.59
N GLY A 67 -7.80 -12.71 -3.61
CA GLY A 67 -6.98 -12.51 -4.81
C GLY A 67 -6.84 -11.04 -5.20
N LEU A 68 -7.15 -10.11 -4.29
CA LEU A 68 -6.90 -8.66 -4.45
C LEU A 68 -5.41 -8.33 -4.29
N MET A 69 -4.63 -9.25 -3.73
CA MET A 69 -3.19 -9.17 -3.53
C MET A 69 -2.56 -10.56 -3.70
N GLN A 70 -1.31 -10.61 -4.17
CA GLN A 70 -0.55 -11.87 -4.18
C GLN A 70 -0.33 -12.39 -2.76
N LYS A 71 -0.31 -13.72 -2.60
CA LYS A 71 0.00 -14.35 -1.32
C LYS A 71 1.49 -14.16 -1.04
N GLU A 72 1.78 -13.41 0.01
CA GLU A 72 3.12 -13.13 0.50
C GLU A 72 3.27 -13.67 1.92
N GLU A 73 4.51 -13.97 2.32
CA GLU A 73 4.79 -14.39 3.69
C GLU A 73 4.72 -13.20 4.66
N TRP A 74 4.22 -13.42 5.88
CA TRP A 74 4.10 -12.37 6.89
C TRP A 74 5.43 -11.70 7.22
N ALA A 75 6.55 -12.42 7.13
CA ALA A 75 7.88 -11.87 7.32
C ALA A 75 8.27 -10.86 6.23
N SER A 76 7.93 -11.14 4.97
CA SER A 76 8.12 -10.24 3.82
C SER A 76 7.33 -8.93 3.99
N LEU A 77 6.16 -9.04 4.61
CA LEU A 77 5.27 -7.90 4.90
C LEU A 77 5.63 -7.16 6.20
N GLY A 78 6.70 -7.55 6.91
CA GLY A 78 7.11 -6.95 8.17
C GLY A 78 6.18 -7.26 9.35
N LEU A 79 5.35 -8.31 9.24
CA LEU A 79 4.37 -8.76 10.23
C LEU A 79 4.80 -10.03 10.99
N SER A 80 6.08 -10.38 10.93
CA SER A 80 6.67 -11.59 11.55
C SER A 80 6.48 -11.68 13.08
N ASN A 81 6.22 -10.55 13.75
CA ASN A 81 6.10 -10.49 15.21
C ASN A 81 4.66 -10.56 15.72
N VAL A 82 3.65 -10.77 14.87
CA VAL A 82 2.24 -10.75 15.31
C VAL A 82 1.85 -12.01 16.10
N ASP A 83 2.58 -13.12 15.94
CA ASP A 83 2.31 -14.38 16.66
C ASP A 83 2.95 -14.43 18.07
N LYS A 84 3.71 -13.39 18.46
CA LYS A 84 4.20 -13.18 19.83
C LYS A 84 3.63 -11.85 20.32
N GLY A 85 2.91 -11.84 21.44
CA GLY A 85 2.49 -10.61 22.11
C GLY A 85 3.65 -9.60 22.31
N PRO A 86 3.35 -8.31 22.53
CA PRO A 86 4.18 -7.17 22.11
C PRO A 86 5.53 -7.15 22.84
N PRO A 87 6.61 -6.66 22.21
CA PRO A 87 6.79 -5.21 22.12
C PRO A 87 7.42 -4.69 20.80
N GLY A 88 7.12 -3.43 20.49
CA GLY A 88 8.05 -2.46 19.89
C GLY A 88 8.49 -2.74 18.47
N GLY A 89 8.02 -1.91 17.54
CA GLY A 89 8.53 -1.89 16.19
C GLY A 89 9.97 -1.40 16.14
N ASP A 90 10.75 -2.19 15.43
CA ASP A 90 11.93 -1.72 14.74
C ASP A 90 11.50 -1.29 13.33
N GLY A 91 11.91 -0.09 12.96
CA GLY A 91 11.68 0.49 11.65
C GLY A 91 12.82 0.17 10.67
N SER A 92 12.55 0.53 9.42
CA SER A 92 13.55 0.90 8.40
C SER A 92 14.07 -0.20 7.47
N ASN A 93 13.68 -0.09 6.19
CA ASN A 93 14.68 0.23 5.17
C ASN A 93 14.02 0.81 3.91
N ARG A 94 14.02 2.13 3.78
CA ARG A 94 13.92 2.78 2.48
C ARG A 94 15.34 3.19 2.09
N PRO A 95 16.02 2.46 1.18
CA PRO A 95 17.18 3.03 0.52
C PRO A 95 16.67 4.14 -0.40
N ALA A 96 16.70 5.38 0.09
CA ALA A 96 16.67 6.54 -0.79
C ALA A 96 17.98 6.50 -1.59
N ASN A 97 17.83 6.23 -2.88
CA ASN A 97 18.86 6.08 -3.88
C ASN A 97 19.95 7.18 -3.79
N LYS A 98 21.19 6.74 -3.97
CA LYS A 98 22.43 7.52 -4.02
C LYS A 98 22.50 8.31 -5.33
N ILE A 99 22.64 9.64 -5.25
CA ILE A 99 23.26 10.50 -6.28
C ILE A 99 24.43 11.22 -5.62
#